data_AF-A0A4Q3A7P3-F1
#
_entry.id   AF-A0A4Q3A7P3-F1
#
_cell.length_a   1.000
_cell.length_b   1.000
_cell.length_c   1.000
_cell.angle_alpha   90.00
_cell.angle_beta   90.00
_cell.angle_gamma   90.00
#
_symmetry.space_group_name_H-M   'P 1'
#
loop_
_entity.id
_entity.type
_entity.pdbx_description
1 polymer ?
#
loop_
_entity_poly.entity_id
_entity_poly.type
_entity_poly.pdbx_seq_one_letter_code
_entity_poly.pdbx_strand_id
1 'polypeptide(L)'
;MKLHLLTFLIPTIVHAGPYSGAANTAGSEAIAKNDSRFVAWASGHSEIIYGTDVDNTWKTPAKATGPATSDVYDIVCLGNGGRITMHFPHPLPDGTGADFAVFENSHTATFLELAFVEVSSDGVNFHRFPSASLTASSVGPFGTVDPTNIDGLAGKHQVGYGTPFDLSALPDSTLLDKQRVCFVRIVDIIGSGATKDSSNRPIYD
;
A
#
# COMPACT_ATOMS: atom_id res chain seq x y z
N MET A 1 59.09 -11.39 17.96
CA MET A 1 58.11 -10.31 18.22
C MET A 1 56.86 -10.62 17.40
N LYS A 2 55.76 -11.11 18.01
CA LYS A 2 54.51 -11.44 17.29
C LYS A 2 53.63 -10.20 17.25
N LEU A 3 53.55 -9.55 16.09
CA LEU A 3 52.62 -8.44 15.84
C LEU A 3 51.19 -9.00 15.78
N HIS A 4 50.33 -8.61 16.72
CA HIS A 4 48.91 -8.95 16.70
C HIS A 4 48.19 -7.84 15.94
N LEU A 5 47.71 -8.16 14.73
CA LEU A 5 46.89 -7.26 13.95
C LEU A 5 45.46 -7.28 14.52
N LEU A 6 45.03 -6.17 15.10
CA LEU A 6 43.66 -5.98 15.59
C LEU A 6 42.79 -5.54 14.39
N THR A 7 42.01 -6.47 13.84
CA THR A 7 41.06 -6.16 12.77
C THR A 7 39.80 -5.54 13.39
N PHE A 8 39.60 -4.23 13.22
CA PHE A 8 38.32 -3.59 13.52
C PHE A 8 37.33 -3.92 12.39
N LEU A 9 36.31 -4.73 12.69
CA LEU A 9 35.12 -4.82 11.84
C LEU A 9 34.35 -3.50 11.99
N ILE A 10 34.39 -2.67 10.95
CA ILE A 10 33.45 -1.55 10.82
C ILE A 10 32.12 -2.19 10.42
N PRO A 11 31.05 -2.09 11.24
CA PRO A 11 29.75 -2.60 10.83
C PRO A 11 29.30 -1.81 9.60
N THR A 12 29.01 -2.51 8.51
CA THR A 12 28.29 -1.94 7.38
C THR A 12 26.92 -1.52 7.89
N ILE A 13 26.69 -0.21 8.03
CA ILE A 13 25.35 0.31 8.26
C ILE A 13 24.58 0.05 6.97
N VAL A 14 23.76 -1.00 6.96
CA VAL A 14 22.70 -1.13 5.97
C VAL A 14 21.72 -0.01 6.29
N HIS A 15 21.71 1.04 5.48
CA HIS A 15 20.84 2.19 5.69
C HIS A 15 19.45 1.81 5.17
N ALA A 16 18.63 1.25 6.05
CA ALA A 16 17.19 1.20 5.82
C ALA A 16 16.68 2.64 5.63
N GLY A 17 15.69 2.81 4.76
CA GLY A 17 14.94 4.05 4.65
C GLY A 17 14.20 4.40 5.96
N PRO A 18 13.58 5.59 6.02
CA PRO A 18 13.01 6.12 7.26
C PRO A 18 11.67 5.50 7.65
N TYR A 19 11.09 4.65 6.79
CA TYR A 19 9.73 4.11 6.96
C TYR A 19 9.73 2.65 7.41
N SER A 20 8.57 2.15 7.83
CA SER A 20 8.39 0.76 8.26
C SER A 20 8.86 -0.24 7.18
N GLY A 21 9.45 -1.36 7.61
CA GLY A 21 9.99 -2.36 6.69
C GLY A 21 8.96 -3.40 6.23
N ALA A 22 9.45 -4.47 5.61
CA ALA A 22 8.65 -5.61 5.20
C ALA A 22 7.97 -6.31 6.38
N ALA A 23 6.90 -7.09 6.12
CA ALA A 23 6.24 -7.81 7.20
C ALA A 23 7.19 -8.78 7.91
N ASN A 24 6.99 -8.95 9.22
CA ASN A 24 7.82 -9.76 10.13
C ASN A 24 9.25 -9.22 10.38
N THR A 25 9.57 -7.98 9.99
CA THR A 25 10.78 -7.31 10.46
C THR A 25 10.49 -6.47 11.70
N ALA A 26 11.53 -6.17 12.49
CA ALA A 26 11.39 -5.27 13.63
C ALA A 26 10.88 -3.89 13.17
N GLY A 27 9.87 -3.35 13.86
CA GLY A 27 9.26 -2.06 13.51
C GLY A 27 8.34 -2.07 12.28
N SER A 28 8.04 -3.24 11.70
CA SER A 28 7.05 -3.37 10.63
C SER A 28 5.65 -3.02 11.13
N GLU A 29 4.90 -2.29 10.31
CA GLU A 29 3.49 -1.95 10.56
C GLU A 29 2.51 -2.89 9.83
N ALA A 30 3.02 -3.77 8.97
CA ALA A 30 2.25 -4.77 8.25
C ALA A 30 1.28 -5.54 9.16
N ILE A 31 0.01 -5.64 8.75
CA ILE A 31 -1.03 -6.33 9.53
C ILE A 31 -1.34 -7.67 8.89
N ALA A 32 -1.19 -8.78 9.63
CA ALA A 32 -1.52 -10.11 9.12
C ALA A 32 -3.02 -10.21 8.79
N LYS A 33 -3.38 -10.83 7.66
CA LYS A 33 -4.78 -10.96 7.20
C LYS A 33 -5.77 -11.58 8.20
N ASN A 34 -5.27 -12.35 9.16
CA ASN A 34 -6.04 -13.03 10.20
C ASN A 34 -5.92 -12.35 11.58
N ASP A 35 -5.37 -11.14 11.62
CA ASP A 35 -5.35 -10.32 12.81
C ASP A 35 -6.78 -10.05 13.28
N SER A 36 -7.03 -10.27 14.58
CA SER A 36 -8.36 -10.14 15.18
C SER A 36 -8.91 -8.72 15.15
N ARG A 37 -8.09 -7.72 14.83
CA ARG A 37 -8.53 -6.34 14.61
C ARG A 37 -9.46 -6.20 13.40
N PHE A 38 -9.39 -7.09 12.42
CA PHE A 38 -10.30 -7.07 11.29
C PHE A 38 -11.69 -7.58 11.71
N VAL A 39 -12.65 -6.66 11.81
CA VAL A 39 -14.04 -6.95 12.17
C VAL A 39 -14.99 -6.94 10.96
N ALA A 40 -14.54 -6.44 9.81
CA ALA A 40 -15.30 -6.38 8.57
C ALA A 40 -14.35 -6.35 7.37
N TRP A 41 -14.91 -6.59 6.19
CA TRP A 41 -14.24 -6.52 4.89
C TRP A 41 -15.10 -5.69 3.93
N ALA A 42 -14.46 -5.16 2.88
CA ALA A 42 -15.21 -4.54 1.79
C ALA A 42 -16.23 -5.53 1.23
N SER A 43 -17.47 -5.07 1.06
CA SER A 43 -18.61 -5.90 0.64
C SER A 43 -19.11 -5.58 -0.77
N GLY A 44 -18.54 -4.55 -1.40
CA GLY A 44 -18.87 -4.16 -2.76
C GLY A 44 -17.77 -3.28 -3.37
N HIS A 45 -17.89 -3.06 -4.66
CA HIS A 45 -17.04 -2.16 -5.43
C HIS A 45 -17.86 -1.39 -6.46
N SER A 46 -17.36 -0.24 -6.91
CA SER A 46 -17.91 0.55 -8.00
C SER A 46 -16.80 1.27 -8.76
N GLU A 47 -17.16 1.95 -9.84
CA GLU A 47 -16.28 2.86 -10.60
C GLU A 47 -14.96 2.24 -11.04
N ILE A 48 -14.97 0.94 -11.36
CA ILE A 48 -13.76 0.28 -11.85
C ILE A 48 -13.39 0.84 -13.23
N ILE A 49 -12.15 1.29 -13.34
CA ILE A 49 -11.53 1.72 -14.59
C ILE A 49 -10.21 0.98 -14.68
N TYR A 50 -10.03 0.21 -15.75
CA TYR A 50 -8.76 -0.45 -16.00
C TYR A 50 -7.78 0.50 -16.68
N GLY A 51 -6.53 0.45 -16.23
CA GLY A 51 -5.40 1.13 -16.84
C GLY A 51 -4.88 0.41 -18.08
N THR A 52 -3.62 0.69 -18.43
CA THR A 52 -2.89 -0.10 -19.44
C THR A 52 -2.24 -1.32 -18.81
N ASP A 53 -1.67 -2.20 -19.63
CA ASP A 53 -0.84 -3.32 -19.17
C ASP A 53 -1.54 -4.31 -18.21
N VAL A 54 -2.85 -4.49 -18.41
CA VAL A 54 -3.66 -5.46 -17.66
C VAL A 54 -4.37 -6.44 -18.61
N ASP A 55 -4.04 -7.72 -18.45
CA ASP A 55 -4.68 -8.81 -19.18
C ASP A 55 -6.11 -9.04 -18.70
N ASN A 56 -7.00 -9.39 -19.63
CA ASN A 56 -8.41 -9.64 -19.33
C ASN A 56 -8.64 -10.75 -18.29
N THR A 57 -7.71 -11.70 -18.13
CA THR A 57 -7.82 -12.76 -17.13
C THR A 57 -7.68 -12.26 -15.69
N TRP A 58 -7.06 -11.09 -15.48
CA TRP A 58 -6.86 -10.47 -14.16
C TRP A 58 -7.91 -9.39 -13.85
N LYS A 59 -8.85 -9.14 -14.78
CA LYS A 59 -9.97 -8.22 -14.62
C LYS A 59 -11.10 -8.89 -13.85
N THR A 60 -10.83 -9.19 -12.58
CA THR A 60 -11.66 -10.01 -11.69
C THR A 60 -12.19 -9.21 -10.49
N PRO A 61 -13.03 -8.18 -10.70
CA PRO A 61 -13.40 -7.25 -9.64
C PRO A 61 -14.21 -7.90 -8.51
N ALA A 62 -14.88 -9.02 -8.78
CA ALA A 62 -15.55 -9.82 -7.75
C ALA A 62 -14.60 -10.37 -6.67
N LYS A 63 -13.29 -10.45 -6.94
CA LYS A 63 -12.26 -10.85 -5.97
C LYS A 63 -11.79 -9.72 -5.06
N ALA A 64 -12.20 -8.47 -5.32
CA ALA A 64 -11.80 -7.33 -4.50
C ALA A 64 -12.52 -7.27 -3.13
N THR A 65 -13.50 -8.13 -2.90
CA THR A 65 -14.38 -8.10 -1.72
C THR A 65 -14.23 -9.36 -0.88
N GLY A 66 -14.53 -9.23 0.42
CA GLY A 66 -14.40 -10.32 1.39
C GLY A 66 -12.98 -10.46 1.96
N PRO A 67 -12.74 -11.52 2.74
CA PRO A 67 -11.47 -11.71 3.43
C PRO A 67 -10.28 -11.88 2.48
N ALA A 68 -9.20 -11.14 2.74
CA ALA A 68 -7.94 -11.35 2.05
C ALA A 68 -7.44 -12.79 2.23
N THR A 69 -6.87 -13.36 1.18
CA THR A 69 -6.35 -14.73 1.20
C THR A 69 -4.83 -14.74 1.23
N SER A 70 -4.24 -15.92 1.05
CA SER A 70 -2.78 -16.06 0.83
C SER A 70 -2.49 -16.54 -0.59
N ASP A 71 -3.51 -16.51 -1.47
CA ASP A 71 -3.37 -16.88 -2.86
C ASP A 71 -2.99 -15.64 -3.66
N VAL A 72 -1.80 -15.67 -4.28
CA VAL A 72 -1.30 -14.55 -5.08
C VAL A 72 -2.13 -14.30 -6.35
N TYR A 73 -3.04 -15.20 -6.69
CA TYR A 73 -3.94 -15.07 -7.84
C TYR A 73 -5.34 -14.59 -7.46
N ASP A 74 -5.60 -14.39 -6.16
CA ASP A 74 -6.88 -13.90 -5.66
C ASP A 74 -6.90 -12.37 -5.57
N ILE A 75 -6.83 -11.75 -6.75
CA ILE A 75 -6.75 -10.30 -6.90
C ILE A 75 -7.75 -9.76 -7.92
N VAL A 76 -7.88 -8.44 -7.94
CA VAL A 76 -8.21 -7.68 -9.14
C VAL A 76 -6.97 -6.89 -9.55
N CYS A 77 -6.50 -7.06 -10.78
CA CYS A 77 -5.45 -6.19 -11.31
C CYS A 77 -6.10 -4.95 -11.92
N LEU A 78 -5.64 -3.77 -11.53
CA LEU A 78 -6.14 -2.49 -12.06
C LEU A 78 -5.40 -2.09 -13.34
N GLY A 79 -4.12 -2.45 -13.46
CA GLY A 79 -3.22 -2.01 -14.51
C GLY A 79 -2.82 -0.54 -14.35
N ASN A 80 -1.78 -0.15 -15.08
CA ASN A 80 -1.14 1.17 -15.02
C ASN A 80 -2.15 2.33 -15.05
N GLY A 81 -2.35 2.98 -13.90
CA GLY A 81 -3.26 4.12 -13.74
C GLY A 81 -4.74 3.77 -13.66
N GLY A 82 -5.07 2.50 -13.48
CA GLY A 82 -6.41 2.02 -13.19
C GLY A 82 -6.89 2.40 -11.79
N ARG A 83 -8.19 2.23 -11.53
CA ARG A 83 -8.78 2.50 -10.21
C ARG A 83 -10.01 1.65 -9.92
N ILE A 84 -10.30 1.47 -8.64
CA ILE A 84 -11.52 0.87 -8.12
C ILE A 84 -11.95 1.57 -6.82
N THR A 85 -13.25 1.75 -6.63
CA THR A 85 -13.81 2.28 -5.37
C THR A 85 -14.46 1.15 -4.59
N MET A 86 -13.97 0.88 -3.39
CA MET A 86 -14.45 -0.15 -2.46
C MET A 86 -15.49 0.40 -1.50
N HIS A 87 -16.49 -0.42 -1.16
CA HIS A 87 -17.59 -0.09 -0.25
C HIS A 87 -17.54 -0.97 0.98
N PHE A 88 -17.78 -0.37 2.14
CA PHE A 88 -17.86 -1.08 3.40
C PHE A 88 -19.30 -1.17 3.89
N PRO A 89 -19.67 -2.28 4.56
CA PRO A 89 -21.05 -2.47 5.05
C PRO A 89 -21.41 -1.49 6.18
N HIS A 90 -20.41 -0.96 6.87
CA HIS A 90 -20.55 0.07 7.90
C HIS A 90 -19.48 1.14 7.68
N PRO A 91 -19.74 2.40 8.02
CA PRO A 91 -18.72 3.43 7.95
C PRO A 91 -17.49 3.08 8.80
N LEU A 92 -16.31 3.42 8.29
CA LEU A 92 -15.02 3.36 8.97
C LEU A 92 -14.82 4.67 9.75
N PRO A 93 -14.82 4.63 11.10
CA PRO A 93 -14.49 5.79 11.90
C PRO A 93 -12.98 5.91 12.11
N ASP A 94 -12.47 7.14 12.12
CA ASP A 94 -11.13 7.47 12.59
C ASP A 94 -11.01 7.19 14.10
N GLY A 95 -10.23 6.17 14.42
CA GLY A 95 -10.00 5.64 15.75
C GLY A 95 -8.53 5.75 16.17
N THR A 96 -8.13 4.93 17.14
CA THR A 96 -6.73 4.89 17.57
C THR A 96 -5.91 4.04 16.60
N GLY A 97 -5.01 4.68 15.85
CA GLY A 97 -4.11 4.03 14.92
C GLY A 97 -4.79 3.70 13.60
N ALA A 98 -4.28 2.70 12.88
CA ALA A 98 -4.82 2.34 11.57
C ALA A 98 -6.27 1.85 11.62
N ASP A 99 -7.11 2.42 10.74
CA ASP A 99 -8.56 2.16 10.68
C ASP A 99 -8.93 1.13 9.62
N PHE A 100 -8.09 0.98 8.59
CA PHE A 100 -8.23 -0.06 7.59
C PHE A 100 -6.87 -0.47 7.02
N ALA A 101 -6.85 -1.54 6.23
CA ALA A 101 -5.66 -1.96 5.51
C ALA A 101 -6.01 -2.38 4.08
N VAL A 102 -5.06 -2.19 3.16
CA VAL A 102 -5.15 -2.65 1.77
C VAL A 102 -4.21 -3.84 1.57
N PHE A 103 -4.73 -4.91 0.97
CA PHE A 103 -4.01 -6.16 0.74
C PHE A 103 -3.70 -6.31 -0.74
N GLU A 104 -2.45 -6.63 -1.05
CA GLU A 104 -1.99 -6.97 -2.39
C GLU A 104 -1.44 -8.41 -2.41
N ASN A 105 -1.01 -8.86 -3.59
CA ASN A 105 -0.57 -10.22 -3.86
C ASN A 105 0.93 -10.38 -4.08
N SER A 106 1.75 -9.40 -3.71
CA SER A 106 3.18 -9.54 -3.91
C SER A 106 3.71 -10.83 -3.29
N HIS A 107 4.45 -11.62 -4.07
CA HIS A 107 5.02 -12.88 -3.59
C HIS A 107 6.28 -12.66 -2.71
N THR A 108 6.87 -11.46 -2.70
CA THR A 108 8.13 -11.20 -1.99
C THR A 108 8.06 -9.89 -1.22
N ALA A 109 8.97 -9.71 -0.26
CA ALA A 109 9.05 -8.48 0.53
C ALA A 109 9.46 -7.22 -0.28
N THR A 110 9.90 -7.38 -1.54
CA THR A 110 10.48 -6.29 -2.33
C THR A 110 9.91 -6.17 -3.74
N PHE A 111 9.06 -7.08 -4.19
CA PHE A 111 8.30 -6.90 -5.43
C PHE A 111 7.07 -6.09 -5.07
N LEU A 112 7.08 -4.77 -5.20
CA LEU A 112 5.95 -3.95 -4.75
C LEU A 112 5.17 -3.46 -5.96
N GLU A 113 3.84 -3.53 -5.89
CA GLU A 113 2.93 -2.94 -6.89
C GLU A 113 2.15 -1.85 -6.16
N LEU A 114 2.53 -0.59 -6.37
CA LEU A 114 2.09 0.51 -5.52
C LEU A 114 0.81 1.15 -6.03
N ALA A 115 -0.03 1.58 -5.10
CA ALA A 115 -1.23 2.34 -5.42
C ALA A 115 -1.45 3.48 -4.42
N PHE A 116 -1.98 4.59 -4.93
CA PHE A 116 -2.54 5.63 -4.07
C PHE A 116 -3.83 5.13 -3.43
N VAL A 117 -4.04 5.58 -2.19
CA VAL A 117 -5.28 5.33 -1.46
C VAL A 117 -5.97 6.65 -1.21
N GLU A 118 -7.26 6.68 -1.50
CA GLU A 118 -8.15 7.81 -1.27
C GLU A 118 -9.38 7.36 -0.50
N VAL A 119 -9.95 8.25 0.30
CA VAL A 119 -11.18 7.96 1.06
C VAL A 119 -12.24 9.02 0.84
N SER A 120 -13.49 8.62 1.03
CA SER A 120 -14.63 9.53 0.95
C SER A 120 -15.73 9.12 1.93
N SER A 121 -16.44 10.11 2.46
CA SER A 121 -17.68 9.92 3.22
C SER A 121 -18.94 9.95 2.34
N ASP A 122 -18.87 10.54 1.13
CA ASP A 122 -20.03 10.76 0.25
C ASP A 122 -19.92 10.09 -1.13
N GLY A 123 -18.78 9.52 -1.45
CA GLY A 123 -18.52 8.84 -2.72
C GLY A 123 -18.25 9.80 -3.89
N VAL A 124 -18.09 11.10 -3.61
CA VAL A 124 -17.84 12.15 -4.61
C VAL A 124 -16.55 12.88 -4.29
N ASN A 125 -16.37 13.34 -3.05
CA ASN A 125 -15.20 14.07 -2.58
C ASN A 125 -14.18 13.08 -2.01
N PHE A 126 -13.11 12.83 -2.77
CA PHE A 126 -12.05 11.91 -2.37
C PHE A 126 -10.83 12.64 -1.84
N HIS A 127 -10.30 12.15 -0.73
CA HIS A 127 -9.14 12.69 -0.04
C HIS A 127 -8.03 11.64 -0.06
N ARG A 128 -6.91 11.98 -0.70
CA ARG A 128 -5.77 11.09 -0.86
C ARG A 128 -4.85 11.14 0.36
N PHE A 129 -4.37 9.97 0.78
CA PHE A 129 -3.35 9.88 1.81
C PHE A 129 -2.03 10.53 1.36
N PRO A 130 -1.31 11.22 2.27
CA PRO A 130 0.07 11.59 2.02
C PRO A 130 0.89 10.34 1.66
N SER A 131 1.78 10.45 0.68
CA SER A 131 2.61 9.35 0.19
C SER A 131 4.06 9.76 0.06
N ALA A 132 4.96 8.77 0.18
CA ALA A 132 6.39 8.93 0.01
C ALA A 132 7.00 7.79 -0.80
N SER A 133 7.88 8.13 -1.74
CA SER A 133 8.79 7.19 -2.38
C SER A 133 10.21 7.77 -2.41
N LEU A 134 11.15 7.01 -1.86
CA LEU A 134 12.60 7.28 -1.91
C LEU A 134 13.34 6.32 -2.84
N THR A 135 12.62 5.55 -3.66
CA THR A 135 13.20 4.68 -4.69
C THR A 135 14.00 5.54 -5.67
N ALA A 136 15.30 5.29 -5.78
CA ALA A 136 16.21 6.21 -6.48
C ALA A 136 16.05 6.21 -8.01
N SER A 137 15.62 5.10 -8.59
CA SER A 137 15.54 4.90 -10.04
C SER A 137 14.51 3.85 -10.42
N SER A 138 14.12 3.83 -11.69
CA SER A 138 13.26 2.80 -12.28
C SER A 138 13.78 1.40 -11.99
N VAL A 139 12.87 0.48 -11.69
CA VAL A 139 13.14 -0.95 -11.56
C VAL A 139 12.62 -1.70 -12.79
N GLY A 140 13.10 -2.92 -13.01
CA GLY A 140 12.58 -3.76 -14.09
C GLY A 140 11.22 -4.36 -13.74
N PRO A 141 10.55 -5.07 -14.67
CA PRO A 141 9.21 -5.66 -14.46
C PRO A 141 9.12 -6.68 -13.30
N PHE A 142 10.26 -7.17 -12.82
CA PHE A 142 10.38 -8.06 -11.65
C PHE A 142 11.44 -7.53 -10.68
N GLY A 143 11.63 -6.21 -10.70
CA GLY A 143 12.63 -5.52 -9.90
C GLY A 143 12.28 -5.49 -8.42
N THR A 144 13.19 -4.91 -7.65
CA THR A 144 13.07 -4.85 -6.20
C THR A 144 12.99 -3.41 -5.73
N VAL A 145 11.91 -3.08 -5.03
CA VAL A 145 11.74 -1.85 -4.28
C VAL A 145 11.96 -2.15 -2.80
N ASP A 146 12.76 -1.31 -2.13
CA ASP A 146 12.95 -1.41 -0.68
C ASP A 146 11.74 -0.82 0.05
N PRO A 147 10.94 -1.61 0.79
CA PRO A 147 9.74 -1.12 1.46
C PRO A 147 10.04 -0.03 2.50
N THR A 148 11.26 0.04 3.05
CA THR A 148 11.64 1.09 4.00
C THR A 148 11.75 2.48 3.36
N ASN A 149 11.72 2.56 2.02
CA ASN A 149 11.69 3.79 1.24
C ASN A 149 10.27 4.21 0.83
N ILE A 150 9.24 3.44 1.21
CA ILE A 150 7.85 3.65 0.78
C ILE A 150 6.95 3.92 1.99
N ASP A 151 6.06 4.90 1.87
CA ASP A 151 5.03 5.18 2.89
C ASP A 151 3.74 5.72 2.27
N GLY A 152 2.61 5.46 2.95
CA GLY A 152 1.29 5.94 2.54
C GLY A 152 0.78 5.43 1.18
N LEU A 153 1.34 4.34 0.68
CA LEU A 153 0.95 3.66 -0.56
C LEU A 153 0.55 2.22 -0.27
N ALA A 154 -0.51 1.75 -0.93
CA ALA A 154 -0.87 0.33 -0.89
C ALA A 154 0.18 -0.51 -1.61
N GLY A 155 0.15 -1.83 -1.40
CA GLY A 155 1.08 -2.78 -2.03
C GLY A 155 2.51 -2.80 -1.51
N LYS A 156 2.75 -2.12 -0.39
CA LYS A 156 4.04 -2.15 0.31
C LYS A 156 4.40 -3.51 0.93
N HIS A 157 3.41 -4.35 1.22
CA HIS A 157 3.61 -5.62 1.95
C HIS A 157 3.21 -6.82 1.11
N GLN A 158 3.94 -7.92 1.30
CA GLN A 158 3.70 -9.18 0.60
C GLN A 158 2.36 -9.81 0.98
N VAL A 159 1.90 -10.71 0.10
CA VAL A 159 0.65 -11.48 0.22
C VAL A 159 0.44 -12.02 1.63
N GLY A 160 -0.79 -11.87 2.12
CA GLY A 160 -1.18 -12.23 3.48
C GLY A 160 -0.93 -11.14 4.53
N TYR A 161 -0.34 -10.01 4.15
CA TYR A 161 -0.20 -8.83 5.00
C TYR A 161 -0.79 -7.59 4.32
N GLY A 162 -1.56 -6.83 5.10
CA GLY A 162 -2.17 -5.58 4.66
C GLY A 162 -1.29 -4.39 5.03
N THR A 163 -1.30 -3.38 4.17
CA THR A 163 -0.70 -2.07 4.46
C THR A 163 -1.71 -1.22 5.23
N PRO A 164 -1.41 -0.81 6.47
CA PRO A 164 -2.34 -0.04 7.29
C PRO A 164 -2.50 1.41 6.82
N PHE A 165 -3.70 1.97 7.02
CA PHE A 165 -4.03 3.37 6.79
C PHE A 165 -4.80 3.94 7.98
N ASP A 166 -4.31 5.06 8.51
CA ASP A 166 -4.85 5.77 9.67
C ASP A 166 -5.48 7.09 9.21
N LEU A 167 -6.81 7.20 9.30
CA LEU A 167 -7.59 8.34 8.81
C LEU A 167 -7.18 9.67 9.46
N SER A 168 -6.59 9.65 10.66
CA SER A 168 -6.06 10.83 11.32
C SER A 168 -4.90 11.48 10.54
N ALA A 169 -4.20 10.71 9.69
CA ALA A 169 -3.13 11.21 8.83
C ALA A 169 -3.61 12.13 7.69
N LEU A 170 -4.91 12.11 7.38
CA LEU A 170 -5.49 13.01 6.40
C LEU A 170 -5.68 14.41 7.01
N PRO A 171 -5.49 15.50 6.25
CA PRO A 171 -5.87 16.83 6.71
C PRO A 171 -7.38 16.94 6.97
N ASP A 172 -7.78 17.75 7.95
CA ASP A 172 -9.19 18.04 8.17
C ASP A 172 -9.80 18.79 6.99
N SER A 173 -11.04 18.43 6.65
CA SER A 173 -11.78 19.05 5.57
C SER A 173 -13.27 19.06 5.89
N THR A 174 -13.96 20.12 5.51
CA THR A 174 -15.43 20.19 5.58
C THR A 174 -16.13 19.22 4.63
N LEU A 175 -15.40 18.60 3.70
CA LEU A 175 -15.91 17.64 2.72
C LEU A 175 -15.60 16.18 3.08
N LEU A 176 -14.90 15.95 4.21
CA LEU A 176 -14.58 14.62 4.71
C LEU A 176 -15.05 14.48 6.16
N ASP A 177 -16.05 13.62 6.36
CA ASP A 177 -16.37 13.13 7.71
C ASP A 177 -15.53 11.88 8.01
N LYS A 178 -14.40 12.08 8.70
CA LYS A 178 -13.50 11.00 9.12
C LYS A 178 -14.15 9.99 10.08
N GLN A 179 -15.26 10.33 10.71
CA GLN A 179 -16.02 9.39 11.55
C GLN A 179 -17.00 8.54 10.75
N ARG A 180 -17.15 8.82 9.44
CA ARG A 180 -18.12 8.18 8.56
C ARG A 180 -17.55 7.90 7.16
N VAL A 181 -16.30 7.49 7.05
CA VAL A 181 -15.73 7.09 5.75
C VAL A 181 -16.45 5.84 5.25
N CYS A 182 -17.01 5.89 4.04
CA CYS A 182 -17.78 4.78 3.47
C CYS A 182 -17.13 4.19 2.22
N PHE A 183 -16.20 4.94 1.61
CA PHE A 183 -15.59 4.60 0.33
C PHE A 183 -14.07 4.68 0.45
N VAL A 184 -13.40 3.66 -0.04
CA VAL A 184 -11.94 3.64 -0.21
C VAL A 184 -11.64 3.42 -1.67
N ARG A 185 -11.00 4.38 -2.33
CA ARG A 185 -10.58 4.25 -3.73
C ARG A 185 -9.10 3.92 -3.79
N ILE A 186 -8.80 2.88 -4.56
CA ILE A 186 -7.44 2.47 -4.89
C ILE A 186 -7.15 2.97 -6.30
N VAL A 187 -6.03 3.65 -6.48
CA VAL A 187 -5.58 4.17 -7.78
C VAL A 187 -4.17 3.67 -8.03
N ASP A 188 -4.04 2.77 -8.98
CA ASP A 188 -2.76 2.19 -9.40
C ASP A 188 -1.77 3.26 -9.87
N ILE A 189 -0.49 3.07 -9.54
CA ILE A 189 0.58 4.01 -9.89
C ILE A 189 1.25 3.57 -11.19
N ILE A 190 1.42 4.53 -12.11
CA ILE A 190 2.33 4.34 -13.23
C ILE A 190 3.76 4.58 -12.73
N GLY A 191 4.49 3.50 -12.42
CA GLY A 191 5.86 3.43 -11.86
C GLY A 191 7.01 4.00 -12.68
N SER A 192 6.73 4.79 -13.70
CA SER A 192 7.73 5.31 -14.64
C SER A 192 8.57 6.48 -14.07
N GLY A 193 8.27 6.96 -12.86
CA GLY A 193 8.83 8.20 -12.30
C GLY A 193 8.11 9.47 -12.76
N ALA A 194 7.19 9.39 -13.72
CA ALA A 194 6.33 10.51 -14.10
C ALA A 194 5.31 10.83 -12.99
N THR A 195 4.76 9.79 -12.36
CA THR A 195 3.92 9.90 -11.17
C THR A 195 4.76 10.40 -9.99
N LYS A 196 4.20 11.33 -9.21
CA LYS A 196 4.89 11.97 -8.08
C LYS A 196 4.20 11.69 -6.76
N ASP A 197 5.00 11.57 -5.71
CA ASP A 197 4.51 11.50 -4.34
C ASP A 197 4.12 12.88 -3.78
N SER A 198 3.71 12.94 -2.51
CA SER A 198 3.26 14.19 -1.87
C SER A 198 4.36 15.25 -1.71
N SER A 199 5.64 14.87 -1.86
CA SER A 199 6.80 15.78 -1.83
C SER A 199 7.34 16.06 -3.25
N ASN A 200 6.57 15.75 -4.29
CA ASN A 200 6.93 15.92 -5.70
C ASN A 200 8.15 15.07 -6.13
N ARG A 201 8.43 13.96 -5.42
CA ARG A 201 9.48 13.01 -5.81
C ARG A 201 8.92 11.99 -6.82
N PRO A 202 9.70 11.56 -7.82
CA PRO A 202 9.31 10.45 -8.70
C PRO A 202 8.96 9.19 -7.92
N ILE A 203 7.90 8.49 -8.33
CA ILE A 203 7.61 7.13 -7.83
C ILE A 203 8.06 6.13 -8.89
N TYR A 204 8.87 5.16 -8.45
CA TYR A 204 9.29 4.00 -9.24
C TYR A 204 8.92 2.72 -8.49
N ASP A 205 8.31 1.79 -9.21
CA ASP A 205 7.97 0.43 -8.80
C ASP A 205 7.98 -0.54 -9.97
#